data_AF-A0A126YVS8-F1
#
_entry.id   AF-A0A126YVS8-F1
#
_cell.length_a   1.000
_cell.length_b   1.000
_cell.length_c   1.000
_cell.angle_alpha   90.00
_cell.angle_beta   90.00
_cell.angle_gamma   90.00
#
_symmetry.space_group_name_H-M   'P 1'
#
loop_
_entity.id
_entity.type
_entity.pdbx_description
1 polymer ?
#
loop_
_entity_poly.entity_id
_entity_poly.type
_entity_poly.pdbx_seq_one_letter_code
_entity_poly.pdbx_strand_id
1 'polypeptide(L)'
;MGKATAMTLTADDDNRVGTACPYHAVVNAVGGAAPASAVAPDTLTIDETGTGPAADDTTDDDTVDPDEAPPADLTIYYDPLSYAVYDHPYDTYKRLRDAAPVYYNRDREIYVVSRYDDVRAGLANDEQLLNGLGNDIDGSHNSYGEGLLVAQDPPRHTALRAAVRRTFSLREILAKEDGVREFARTLLADLHEAGSGDFTSGFALPMSLGMGISLIGSPREDNAALVEHMWRAMERTVGKYGVPADSEAANGETEELIAERFAARRAEIESGADSSSSDAYTQILLASQKGKVYDSEQDGLAHLVLSAASDAPAALLSNIVYVLDKFPKLQGYLREHPDKIPAFIEETLRYETPGQNLSRQTNAEIVIGGVTIPADSRVVFLQGSANRDERVYPNPDVFDIGREFTPKNRIMSFGEGIHACMGAPFARLAAKVTVEELLKGPDIRIVGQPERWVKQMVRGFSKLPVEFAEPGRGVVHQHFTLAKMHNPHSA
;
A
#
# COMPACT_ATOMS: atom_id res chain seq x y z
N MET A 1 24.28 12.28 32.22
CA MET A 1 23.11 11.44 31.91
C MET A 1 21.93 12.36 31.67
N GLY A 2 21.78 12.83 30.43
CA GLY A 2 20.69 13.74 30.04
C GLY A 2 19.49 12.92 29.56
N LYS A 3 18.31 13.17 30.13
CA LYS A 3 17.05 12.62 29.64
C LYS A 3 16.74 13.25 28.28
N ALA A 4 16.55 12.43 27.24
CA ALA A 4 16.00 12.89 25.98
C ALA A 4 14.54 13.30 26.21
N THR A 5 14.23 14.57 25.97
CA THR A 5 12.85 15.06 25.98
C THR A 5 12.16 14.54 24.72
N ALA A 6 11.18 13.64 24.87
CA ALA A 6 10.38 13.16 23.75
C ALA A 6 9.54 14.32 23.19
N MET A 7 9.67 14.58 21.89
CA MET A 7 8.91 15.62 21.19
C MET A 7 7.67 14.98 20.59
N THR A 8 6.58 14.98 21.35
CA THR A 8 5.26 14.62 20.85
C THR A 8 4.68 15.82 20.08
N LEU A 9 4.36 15.66 18.80
CA LEU A 9 3.79 16.72 17.98
C LEU A 9 2.31 16.46 17.73
N THR A 10 1.46 17.34 18.26
CA THR A 10 0.08 17.50 17.81
C THR A 10 0.08 18.51 16.67
N ALA A 11 -0.76 18.31 15.64
CA ALA A 11 -0.96 19.35 14.62
C ALA A 11 -1.47 20.63 15.32
N ASP A 12 -1.02 21.80 14.88
CA ASP A 12 -1.58 23.07 15.37
C ASP A 12 -3.07 23.13 14.92
N ASP A 13 -4.00 23.15 15.88
CA ASP A 13 -5.46 23.13 15.66
C ASP A 13 -6.03 24.42 15.04
N ASP A 14 -5.18 25.41 14.75
CA ASP A 14 -5.59 26.73 14.23
C ASP A 14 -5.55 26.79 12.68
N ASN A 15 -6.23 25.87 11.97
CA ASN A 15 -6.76 26.19 10.63
C ASN A 15 -7.78 25.20 10.01
N ARG A 16 -8.80 24.76 10.76
CA ARG A 16 -9.98 24.12 10.14
C ARG A 16 -11.29 24.65 10.71
N VAL A 17 -11.71 25.80 10.21
CA VAL A 17 -13.14 26.14 10.15
C VAL A 17 -13.56 26.15 8.69
N GLY A 18 -14.40 25.18 8.32
CA GLY A 18 -15.35 25.33 7.22
C GLY A 18 -15.23 24.35 6.07
N THR A 19 -15.79 23.14 6.24
CA THR A 19 -16.65 22.54 5.20
C THR A 19 -17.70 21.66 5.88
N ALA A 20 -18.83 22.29 6.24
CA ALA A 20 -20.09 21.58 6.23
C ALA A 20 -20.35 21.14 4.77
N CYS A 21 -20.48 19.84 4.54
CA CYS A 21 -20.88 19.29 3.25
C CYS A 21 -22.41 19.42 3.12
N PRO A 22 -22.96 20.14 2.12
CA PRO A 22 -24.39 20.22 1.92
C PRO A 22 -24.82 19.16 0.91
N TYR A 23 -25.07 17.94 1.37
CA TYR A 23 -25.87 16.97 0.61
C TYR A 23 -26.81 16.23 1.57
N HIS A 24 -27.80 16.98 2.07
CA HIS A 24 -29.08 16.43 2.48
C HIS A 24 -30.16 17.07 1.60
N ALA A 25 -31.07 16.23 1.10
CA ALA A 25 -32.24 16.51 0.27
C ALA A 25 -32.00 16.61 -1.25
N VAL A 26 -32.11 15.46 -1.94
CA VAL A 26 -33.20 15.20 -2.91
C VAL A 26 -33.46 13.69 -2.93
N VAL A 27 -34.46 13.24 -2.18
CA VAL A 27 -35.11 11.94 -2.41
C VAL A 27 -36.60 12.21 -2.52
N ASN A 28 -37.20 11.69 -3.60
CA ASN A 28 -38.60 11.71 -4.03
C ASN A 28 -39.07 12.89 -4.90
N ALA A 29 -39.20 12.63 -6.21
CA ALA A 29 -40.52 12.59 -6.87
C ALA A 29 -40.47 12.03 -8.32
N VAL A 30 -41.06 10.83 -8.49
CA VAL A 30 -42.02 10.41 -9.53
C VAL A 30 -41.63 10.43 -11.03
N GLY A 31 -41.68 9.24 -11.67
CA GLY A 31 -42.50 9.08 -12.89
C GLY A 31 -41.99 8.16 -14.02
N GLY A 32 -42.58 6.96 -14.12
CA GLY A 32 -42.77 6.18 -15.36
C GLY A 32 -41.61 5.25 -15.77
N ALA A 33 -41.81 4.05 -16.32
CA ALA A 33 -42.97 3.22 -16.56
C ALA A 33 -42.46 1.78 -16.73
N ALA A 34 -43.19 0.78 -16.24
CA ALA A 34 -42.90 -0.64 -16.49
C ALA A 34 -43.23 -1.04 -17.94
N PRO A 35 -42.72 -2.21 -18.40
CA PRO A 35 -43.66 -3.17 -18.97
C PRO A 35 -43.57 -4.55 -18.32
N ALA A 36 -44.75 -5.16 -18.23
CA ALA A 36 -45.04 -6.48 -17.69
C ALA A 36 -44.81 -7.61 -18.70
N SER A 37 -44.56 -8.82 -18.19
CA SER A 37 -44.98 -10.12 -18.73
C SER A 37 -44.47 -11.21 -17.79
N ALA A 38 -45.30 -11.83 -16.94
CA ALA A 38 -45.87 -13.18 -17.10
C ALA A 38 -44.79 -14.24 -17.42
N VAL A 39 -44.56 -15.29 -16.61
CA VAL A 39 -45.43 -16.49 -16.45
C VAL A 39 -45.07 -17.23 -15.14
N ALA A 40 -46.08 -17.72 -14.41
CA ALA A 40 -46.04 -18.91 -13.53
C ALA A 40 -47.09 -19.91 -14.10
N PRO A 41 -46.99 -21.24 -13.87
CA PRO A 41 -47.29 -21.87 -12.57
C PRO A 41 -46.33 -23.05 -12.24
N ASP A 42 -46.22 -23.54 -11.01
CA ASP A 42 -47.10 -24.59 -10.50
C ASP A 42 -47.06 -24.73 -8.97
N THR A 43 -48.23 -25.07 -8.46
CA THR A 43 -48.63 -25.39 -7.10
C THR A 43 -48.03 -26.69 -6.56
N LEU A 44 -47.71 -26.73 -5.26
CA LEU A 44 -48.03 -27.87 -4.39
C LEU A 44 -48.06 -27.44 -2.92
N THR A 45 -49.27 -27.35 -2.39
CA THR A 45 -49.60 -27.31 -0.96
C THR A 45 -49.55 -28.71 -0.37
N ILE A 46 -48.92 -28.87 0.79
CA ILE A 46 -49.29 -29.90 1.76
C ILE A 46 -49.25 -29.23 3.14
N ASP A 47 -50.40 -29.27 3.81
CA ASP A 47 -50.64 -28.86 5.19
C ASP A 47 -50.69 -30.14 6.04
N GLU A 48 -50.20 -30.11 7.28
CA GLU A 48 -50.79 -30.79 8.44
C GLU A 48 -49.95 -30.59 9.73
N THR A 49 -50.47 -29.68 10.57
CA THR A 49 -50.72 -29.78 12.02
C THR A 49 -49.90 -30.74 12.91
N GLY A 50 -49.38 -30.18 14.02
CA GLY A 50 -49.06 -30.96 15.23
C GLY A 50 -48.61 -30.09 16.42
N THR A 51 -49.49 -29.87 17.40
CA THR A 51 -49.25 -29.10 18.64
C THR A 51 -48.85 -29.97 19.83
N GLY A 52 -47.79 -29.56 20.55
CA GLY A 52 -47.62 -29.60 22.02
C GLY A 52 -46.66 -30.67 22.62
N PRO A 53 -46.22 -30.55 23.90
CA PRO A 53 -45.93 -29.37 24.72
C PRO A 53 -44.49 -29.35 25.32
N ALA A 54 -44.19 -28.28 26.06
CA ALA A 54 -42.91 -27.90 26.66
C ALA A 54 -42.17 -28.95 27.52
N ALA A 55 -40.84 -28.92 27.43
CA ALA A 55 -39.92 -29.32 28.49
C ALA A 55 -38.81 -28.26 28.59
N ASP A 56 -38.67 -27.75 29.81
CA ASP A 56 -37.69 -26.79 30.29
C ASP A 56 -36.36 -27.55 30.49
N ASP A 57 -35.30 -27.21 29.75
CA ASP A 57 -33.94 -27.60 30.10
C ASP A 57 -32.98 -26.48 29.73
N THR A 58 -32.39 -25.92 30.77
CA THR A 58 -31.39 -24.85 30.75
C THR A 58 -30.04 -25.45 30.42
N THR A 59 -29.56 -25.25 29.20
CA THR A 59 -28.13 -25.36 28.87
C THR A 59 -27.69 -24.10 28.15
N ASP A 60 -26.81 -23.38 28.84
CA ASP A 60 -25.99 -22.28 28.36
C ASP A 60 -25.10 -22.82 27.21
N ASP A 61 -25.56 -22.63 25.98
CA ASP A 61 -24.84 -22.98 24.76
C ASP A 61 -24.66 -21.67 23.98
N ASP A 62 -23.49 -21.04 24.14
CA ASP A 62 -23.04 -19.91 23.32
C ASP A 62 -22.67 -20.42 21.90
N THR A 63 -23.60 -21.09 21.23
CA THR A 63 -23.51 -21.36 19.79
C THR A 63 -24.00 -20.13 19.05
N VAL A 64 -23.06 -19.33 18.57
CA VAL A 64 -23.36 -18.24 17.62
C VAL A 64 -23.89 -18.89 16.34
N ASP A 65 -25.15 -18.64 16.03
CA ASP A 65 -25.81 -19.09 14.81
C ASP A 65 -25.13 -18.45 13.58
N PRO A 66 -24.57 -19.24 12.64
CA PRO A 66 -23.93 -18.71 11.43
C PRO A 66 -24.90 -17.98 10.49
N ASP A 67 -26.22 -18.13 10.68
CA ASP A 67 -27.26 -17.40 9.94
C ASP A 67 -27.76 -16.14 10.68
N GLU A 68 -27.28 -15.85 11.90
CA GLU A 68 -27.63 -14.61 12.59
C GLU A 68 -26.95 -13.43 11.90
N ALA A 69 -27.73 -12.67 11.13
CA ALA A 69 -27.28 -11.42 10.54
C ALA A 69 -26.75 -10.51 11.66
N PRO A 70 -25.54 -9.93 11.51
CA PRO A 70 -24.93 -9.15 12.56
C PRO A 70 -25.84 -7.94 12.90
N PRO A 71 -25.84 -7.48 14.17
CA PRO A 71 -26.82 -6.51 14.66
C PRO A 71 -26.91 -5.27 13.75
N ALA A 72 -28.15 -4.87 13.46
CA ALA A 72 -28.55 -3.90 12.43
C ALA A 72 -28.10 -2.44 12.64
N ASP A 73 -27.03 -2.19 13.40
CA ASP A 73 -26.39 -0.87 13.59
C ASP A 73 -25.01 -0.76 12.91
N LEU A 74 -24.64 -1.72 12.06
CA LEU A 74 -23.34 -1.73 11.37
C LEU A 74 -23.37 -0.90 10.08
N THR A 75 -23.27 0.42 10.23
CA THR A 75 -22.95 1.34 9.12
C THR A 75 -21.47 1.26 8.67
N ILE A 76 -20.79 0.12 8.87
CA ILE A 76 -19.38 -0.08 8.53
C ILE A 76 -19.34 -0.73 7.15
N TYR A 77 -18.86 0.03 6.16
CA TYR A 77 -18.59 -0.46 4.82
C TYR A 77 -17.09 -0.33 4.55
N TYR A 78 -16.43 -1.45 4.25
CA TYR A 78 -15.05 -1.47 3.81
C TYR A 78 -14.97 -1.94 2.36
N ASP A 79 -14.35 -1.12 1.53
CA ASP A 79 -13.99 -1.45 0.15
C ASP A 79 -12.66 -0.74 -0.17
N PRO A 80 -11.60 -1.46 -0.55
CA PRO A 80 -10.28 -0.88 -0.76
C PRO A 80 -10.22 0.16 -1.88
N LEU A 81 -11.17 0.16 -2.82
CA LEU A 81 -11.26 1.12 -3.92
C LEU A 81 -12.30 2.22 -3.68
N SER A 82 -12.96 2.23 -2.52
CA SER A 82 -13.83 3.34 -2.11
C SER A 82 -13.03 4.56 -1.68
N TYR A 83 -13.53 5.76 -1.96
CA TYR A 83 -12.92 7.03 -1.56
C TYR A 83 -12.57 7.09 -0.06
N ALA A 84 -13.50 6.61 0.77
CA ALA A 84 -13.33 6.57 2.22
C ALA A 84 -12.15 5.68 2.67
N VAL A 85 -11.71 4.71 1.87
CA VAL A 85 -10.63 3.78 2.24
C VAL A 85 -9.32 4.13 1.54
N TYR A 86 -9.30 4.40 0.24
CA TYR A 86 -8.01 4.71 -0.41
C TYR A 86 -7.46 6.07 0.02
N ASP A 87 -8.32 7.04 0.34
CA ASP A 87 -7.91 8.39 0.75
C ASP A 87 -7.90 8.60 2.28
N HIS A 88 -8.97 8.21 2.95
CA HIS A 88 -9.19 8.46 4.39
C HIS A 88 -9.43 7.18 5.23
N PRO A 89 -8.55 6.16 5.15
CA PRO A 89 -8.84 4.82 5.68
C PRO A 89 -9.04 4.75 7.20
N TYR A 90 -8.42 5.66 7.95
CA TYR A 90 -8.15 5.43 9.37
C TYR A 90 -9.41 5.42 10.24
N ASP A 91 -10.44 6.18 9.88
CA ASP A 91 -11.74 6.16 10.57
C ASP A 91 -12.44 4.82 10.34
N THR A 92 -12.47 4.34 9.09
CA THR A 92 -12.99 3.01 8.75
C THR A 92 -12.20 1.92 9.46
N TYR A 93 -10.87 2.03 9.50
CA TYR A 93 -10.01 1.05 10.16
C TYR A 93 -10.26 0.99 11.66
N LYS A 94 -10.42 2.15 12.31
CA LYS A 94 -10.76 2.21 13.73
C LYS A 94 -12.08 1.49 14.02
N ARG A 95 -13.12 1.79 13.23
CA ARG A 95 -14.44 1.15 13.36
C ARG A 95 -14.36 -0.37 13.14
N LEU A 96 -13.60 -0.83 12.16
CA LEU A 96 -13.32 -2.26 11.97
C LEU A 96 -12.64 -2.86 13.21
N ARG A 97 -11.54 -2.28 13.70
CA ARG A 97 -10.84 -2.81 14.89
C ARG A 97 -11.74 -2.92 16.12
N ASP A 98 -12.64 -1.96 16.31
CA ASP A 98 -13.45 -1.85 17.51
C ASP A 98 -14.72 -2.71 17.44
N ALA A 99 -15.42 -2.73 16.29
CA ALA A 99 -16.74 -3.36 16.16
C ALA A 99 -16.79 -4.59 15.24
N ALA A 100 -15.88 -4.71 14.26
CA ALA A 100 -15.88 -5.80 13.28
C ALA A 100 -14.44 -6.21 12.91
N PRO A 101 -13.66 -6.77 13.86
CA PRO A 101 -12.22 -7.01 13.68
C PRO A 101 -11.91 -8.00 12.56
N VAL A 102 -12.84 -8.92 12.32
CA VAL A 102 -12.94 -9.77 11.12
C VAL A 102 -14.26 -9.43 10.43
N TYR A 103 -14.18 -8.67 9.35
CA TYR A 103 -15.32 -8.18 8.58
C TYR A 103 -15.45 -8.95 7.27
N TYR A 104 -16.65 -9.44 6.94
CA TYR A 104 -16.91 -10.07 5.64
C TYR A 104 -17.56 -9.07 4.69
N ASN A 105 -16.89 -8.77 3.58
CA ASN A 105 -17.48 -8.02 2.49
C ASN A 105 -18.16 -8.98 1.52
N ARG A 106 -19.50 -9.01 1.53
CA ARG A 106 -20.32 -9.88 0.66
C ARG A 106 -20.18 -9.55 -0.82
N ASP A 107 -20.14 -8.27 -1.18
CA ASP A 107 -20.05 -7.84 -2.58
C ASP A 107 -18.71 -8.23 -3.22
N ARG A 108 -17.68 -8.42 -2.39
CA ARG A 108 -16.32 -8.73 -2.80
C ARG A 108 -15.90 -10.16 -2.47
N GLU A 109 -16.73 -10.90 -1.73
CA GLU A 109 -16.46 -12.24 -1.20
C GLU A 109 -15.10 -12.35 -0.46
N ILE A 110 -14.75 -11.32 0.31
CA ILE A 110 -13.49 -11.28 1.08
C ILE A 110 -13.73 -11.12 2.58
N TYR A 111 -12.87 -11.75 3.37
CA TYR A 111 -12.71 -11.45 4.79
C TYR A 111 -11.64 -10.37 4.98
N VAL A 112 -11.83 -9.49 5.96
CA VAL A 112 -10.95 -8.34 6.22
C VAL A 112 -10.59 -8.33 7.70
N VAL A 113 -9.29 -8.43 7.98
CA VAL A 113 -8.73 -8.54 9.32
C VAL A 113 -8.00 -7.24 9.67
N SER A 114 -8.37 -6.62 10.79
CA SER A 114 -7.98 -5.22 11.08
C SER A 114 -7.16 -5.00 12.36
N ARG A 115 -7.15 -5.94 13.31
CA ARG A 115 -6.39 -5.83 14.56
C ARG A 115 -4.94 -6.30 14.38
N TYR A 116 -4.02 -5.68 15.10
CA TYR A 116 -2.58 -5.92 14.94
C TYR A 116 -2.19 -7.38 15.14
N ASP A 117 -2.65 -8.00 16.23
CA ASP A 117 -2.23 -9.38 16.55
C ASP A 117 -2.77 -10.38 15.54
N ASP A 118 -4.02 -10.21 15.08
CA ASP A 118 -4.63 -11.05 14.05
C ASP A 118 -3.93 -10.86 12.69
N VAL A 119 -3.62 -9.62 12.31
CA VAL A 119 -2.85 -9.31 11.09
C VAL A 119 -1.46 -9.94 11.13
N ARG A 120 -0.72 -9.76 12.23
CA ARG A 120 0.62 -10.31 12.38
C ARG A 120 0.62 -11.83 12.36
N ALA A 121 -0.31 -12.46 13.08
CA ALA A 121 -0.44 -13.91 13.12
C ALA A 121 -0.83 -14.49 11.76
N GLY A 122 -1.80 -13.88 11.07
CA GLY A 122 -2.23 -14.31 9.75
C GLY A 122 -1.13 -14.20 8.69
N LEU A 123 -0.39 -13.09 8.67
CA LEU A 123 0.73 -12.93 7.74
C LEU A 123 1.90 -13.88 8.00
N ALA A 124 2.04 -14.40 9.23
CA ALA A 124 3.07 -15.35 9.61
C ALA A 124 2.66 -16.83 9.41
N ASN A 125 1.40 -17.12 9.07
CA ASN A 125 0.85 -18.47 8.99
C ASN A 125 0.81 -18.98 7.54
N ASP A 126 1.97 -19.25 6.95
CA ASP A 126 2.06 -19.79 5.58
C ASP A 126 1.60 -21.25 5.44
N GLU A 127 1.32 -21.94 6.54
CA GLU A 127 0.80 -23.31 6.52
C GLU A 127 -0.70 -23.37 6.17
N GLN A 128 -1.48 -22.37 6.59
CA GLN A 128 -2.94 -22.35 6.39
C GLN A 128 -3.42 -21.20 5.49
N LEU A 129 -2.61 -20.15 5.36
CA LEU A 129 -2.91 -18.96 4.57
C LEU A 129 -1.90 -18.85 3.41
N LEU A 130 -2.32 -19.36 2.26
CA LEU A 130 -1.51 -19.53 1.06
C LEU A 130 -1.41 -18.26 0.22
N ASN A 131 -0.29 -18.16 -0.52
CA ASN A 131 0.02 -17.11 -1.49
C ASN A 131 -0.08 -17.60 -2.94
N GLY A 132 -0.22 -18.90 -3.20
CA GLY A 132 -0.25 -19.47 -4.55
C GLY A 132 -1.33 -18.91 -5.49
N LEU A 133 -2.33 -18.20 -4.96
CA LEU A 133 -3.36 -17.48 -5.71
C LEU A 133 -3.21 -15.95 -5.63
N GLY A 134 -1.98 -15.48 -5.42
CA GLY A 134 -1.61 -14.07 -5.32
C GLY A 134 -1.81 -13.44 -3.95
N ASN A 135 -1.22 -12.26 -3.79
CA ASN A 135 -1.26 -11.45 -2.57
C ASN A 135 -2.14 -10.19 -2.70
N ASP A 136 -2.85 -10.05 -3.81
CA ASP A 136 -3.80 -8.98 -4.12
C ASP A 136 -5.25 -9.48 -4.08
N ILE A 137 -6.23 -8.59 -4.31
CA ILE A 137 -7.67 -8.90 -4.18
C ILE A 137 -8.32 -9.16 -5.55
N ASP A 138 -7.71 -8.70 -6.64
CA ASP A 138 -8.32 -8.61 -7.97
C ASP A 138 -7.69 -9.53 -9.04
N GLY A 139 -6.72 -10.34 -8.65
CA GLY A 139 -5.98 -11.23 -9.56
C GLY A 139 -4.89 -10.53 -10.37
N SER A 140 -4.55 -9.27 -10.06
CA SER A 140 -3.57 -8.48 -10.82
C SER A 140 -2.17 -9.08 -10.86
N HIS A 141 -1.80 -9.96 -9.90
CA HIS A 141 -0.57 -10.75 -9.98
C HIS A 141 -0.44 -11.59 -11.27
N ASN A 142 -1.54 -11.98 -11.91
CA ASN A 142 -1.51 -12.81 -13.12
C ASN A 142 -0.97 -12.08 -14.36
N SER A 143 -0.85 -10.75 -14.32
CA SER A 143 -0.35 -9.95 -15.46
C SER A 143 1.18 -9.87 -15.53
N TYR A 144 1.90 -10.71 -14.80
CA TYR A 144 3.36 -10.63 -14.60
C TYR A 144 4.11 -11.93 -14.99
N GLY A 145 3.43 -12.90 -15.60
CA GLY A 145 4.00 -14.19 -16.02
C GLY A 145 4.13 -15.23 -14.89
N GLU A 146 4.88 -16.30 -15.12
CA GLU A 146 5.23 -17.28 -14.07
C GLU A 146 6.41 -16.79 -13.22
N GLY A 147 6.60 -17.35 -12.02
CA GLY A 147 7.78 -17.06 -11.18
C GLY A 147 7.63 -15.87 -10.22
N LEU A 148 6.42 -15.33 -10.06
CA LEU A 148 6.12 -14.32 -9.04
C LEU A 148 6.31 -14.87 -7.64
N LEU A 149 7.46 -14.61 -7.03
CA LEU A 149 7.77 -14.99 -5.66
C LEU A 149 6.67 -14.63 -4.64
N VAL A 150 5.98 -13.50 -4.81
CA VAL A 150 4.89 -13.07 -3.91
C VAL A 150 3.61 -13.89 -4.04
N ALA A 151 3.46 -14.64 -5.12
CA ALA A 151 2.32 -15.49 -5.44
C ALA A 151 2.69 -16.99 -5.39
N GLN A 152 3.56 -17.37 -4.44
CA GLN A 152 4.09 -18.73 -4.32
C GLN A 152 4.16 -19.13 -2.85
N ASP A 153 4.02 -20.43 -2.60
CA ASP A 153 4.21 -21.05 -1.30
C ASP A 153 5.46 -21.97 -1.31
N PRO A 154 5.99 -22.37 -0.13
CA PRO A 154 7.03 -23.38 -0.07
C PRO A 154 6.62 -24.69 -0.77
N PRO A 155 7.55 -25.40 -1.44
CA PRO A 155 8.99 -25.11 -1.52
C PRO A 155 9.38 -24.13 -2.65
N ARG A 156 8.47 -23.78 -3.56
CA ARG A 156 8.76 -22.96 -4.74
C ARG A 156 9.13 -21.52 -4.36
N HIS A 157 8.37 -20.93 -3.43
CA HIS A 157 8.71 -19.66 -2.77
C HIS A 157 10.14 -19.66 -2.25
N THR A 158 10.53 -20.69 -1.49
CA THR A 158 11.86 -20.80 -0.88
C THR A 158 12.97 -20.80 -1.92
N ALA A 159 12.78 -21.48 -3.06
CA ALA A 159 13.74 -21.53 -4.14
C ALA A 159 13.90 -20.18 -4.84
N LEU A 160 12.79 -19.54 -5.23
CA LEU A 160 12.78 -18.23 -5.88
C LEU A 160 13.35 -17.14 -4.97
N ARG A 161 12.98 -17.14 -3.67
CA ARG A 161 13.50 -16.19 -2.68
C ARG A 161 15.00 -16.32 -2.50
N ALA A 162 15.50 -17.56 -2.49
CA ALA A 162 16.93 -17.84 -2.37
C ALA A 162 17.70 -17.36 -3.60
N ALA A 163 17.12 -17.44 -4.80
CA ALA A 163 17.75 -17.01 -6.05
C ALA A 163 18.13 -15.51 -6.02
N VAL A 164 17.22 -14.65 -5.57
CA VAL A 164 17.44 -13.19 -5.53
C VAL A 164 17.96 -12.67 -4.17
N ARG A 165 18.23 -13.55 -3.21
CA ARG A 165 18.66 -13.15 -1.85
C ARG A 165 19.90 -12.27 -1.84
N ARG A 166 20.86 -12.51 -2.73
CA ARG A 166 22.10 -11.74 -2.79
C ARG A 166 21.84 -10.29 -3.21
N THR A 167 20.95 -10.08 -4.19
CA THR A 167 20.51 -8.77 -4.69
C THR A 167 20.01 -7.86 -3.56
N PHE A 168 19.31 -8.44 -2.58
CA PHE A 168 18.76 -7.71 -1.43
C PHE A 168 19.61 -7.77 -0.16
N SER A 169 20.85 -8.29 -0.24
CA SER A 169 21.70 -8.36 0.94
C SER A 169 22.17 -6.97 1.38
N LEU A 170 22.28 -6.75 2.70
CA LEU A 170 22.62 -5.44 3.26
C LEU A 170 23.92 -4.87 2.68
N ARG A 171 24.93 -5.72 2.45
CA ARG A 171 26.20 -5.32 1.84
C ARG A 171 26.00 -4.71 0.45
N GLU A 172 25.22 -5.38 -0.41
CA GLU A 172 24.98 -4.95 -1.79
C GLU A 172 24.11 -3.69 -1.84
N ILE A 173 23.13 -3.60 -0.93
CA ILE A 173 22.29 -2.40 -0.77
C ILE A 173 23.13 -1.19 -0.34
N LEU A 174 23.97 -1.32 0.69
CA LEU A 174 24.82 -0.22 1.15
C LEU A 174 25.85 0.20 0.10
N ALA A 175 26.35 -0.73 -0.71
CA ALA A 175 27.26 -0.41 -1.82
C ALA A 175 26.62 0.48 -2.90
N LYS A 176 25.28 0.58 -2.93
CA LYS A 176 24.54 1.44 -3.86
C LYS A 176 24.29 2.85 -3.31
N GLU A 177 24.59 3.15 -2.04
CA GLU A 177 24.23 4.43 -1.39
C GLU A 177 24.71 5.66 -2.16
N ASP A 178 25.96 5.67 -2.64
CA ASP A 178 26.50 6.82 -3.39
C ASP A 178 25.76 7.05 -4.70
N GLY A 179 25.44 5.97 -5.43
CA GLY A 179 24.69 6.05 -6.69
C GLY A 179 23.24 6.50 -6.49
N VAL A 180 22.60 6.05 -5.41
CA VAL A 180 21.25 6.47 -4.99
C VAL A 180 21.26 7.95 -4.61
N ARG A 181 22.27 8.40 -3.87
CA ARG A 181 22.43 9.80 -3.45
C ARG A 181 22.66 10.74 -4.62
N GLU A 182 23.52 10.35 -5.57
CA GLU A 182 23.74 11.13 -6.77
C GLU A 182 22.45 11.25 -7.60
N PHE A 183 21.72 10.14 -7.77
CA PHE A 183 20.45 10.16 -8.51
C PHE A 183 19.40 11.05 -7.82
N ALA A 184 19.27 10.97 -6.50
CA ALA A 184 18.39 11.84 -5.73
C ALA A 184 18.77 13.33 -5.91
N ARG A 185 20.07 13.67 -5.93
CA ARG A 185 20.52 15.05 -6.17
C ARG A 185 20.15 15.54 -7.56
N THR A 186 20.29 14.72 -8.59
CA THR A 186 19.88 15.09 -9.95
C THR A 186 18.39 15.42 -9.99
N LEU A 187 17.53 14.55 -9.47
CA LEU A 187 16.08 14.77 -9.48
C LEU A 187 15.67 16.00 -8.64
N LEU A 188 16.30 16.22 -7.48
CA LEU A 188 16.04 17.40 -6.66
C LEU A 188 16.56 18.70 -7.29
N ALA A 189 17.66 18.65 -8.04
CA ALA A 189 18.21 19.82 -8.72
C ALA A 189 17.20 20.40 -9.72
N ASP A 190 16.57 19.54 -10.53
CA ASP A 190 15.55 19.95 -11.50
C ASP A 190 14.34 20.62 -10.80
N LEU A 191 13.89 20.04 -9.68
CA LEU A 191 12.79 20.59 -8.88
C LEU A 191 13.18 21.91 -8.19
N HIS A 192 14.40 22.03 -7.68
CA HIS A 192 14.89 23.27 -7.07
C HIS A 192 15.08 24.39 -8.09
N GLU A 193 15.57 24.08 -9.31
CA GLU A 193 15.71 25.07 -10.39
C GLU A 193 14.34 25.66 -10.78
N ALA A 194 13.31 24.82 -10.84
CA ALA A 194 11.94 25.26 -11.08
C ALA A 194 11.29 26.00 -9.88
N GLY A 195 11.82 25.82 -8.66
CA GLY A 195 11.29 26.37 -7.41
C GLY A 195 9.94 25.79 -6.96
N SER A 196 9.31 24.98 -7.80
CA SER A 196 8.04 24.30 -7.57
C SER A 196 7.88 23.15 -8.57
N GLY A 197 6.93 22.25 -8.32
CA GLY A 197 6.64 21.15 -9.22
C GLY A 197 5.72 20.12 -8.60
N ASP A 198 5.52 18.99 -9.28
CA ASP A 198 4.88 17.83 -8.67
C ASP A 198 5.96 16.88 -8.14
N PHE A 199 5.99 16.68 -6.83
CA PHE A 199 6.98 15.81 -6.19
C PHE A 199 6.80 14.34 -6.59
N THR A 200 5.59 13.91 -6.91
CA THR A 200 5.35 12.52 -7.35
C THR A 200 6.04 12.25 -8.69
N SER A 201 5.66 12.99 -9.74
CA SER A 201 6.21 12.78 -11.09
C SER A 201 7.64 13.29 -11.26
N GLY A 202 8.03 14.34 -10.55
CA GLY A 202 9.38 14.93 -10.63
C GLY A 202 10.44 14.24 -9.78
N PHE A 203 10.05 13.49 -8.74
CA PHE A 203 11.01 12.87 -7.83
C PHE A 203 10.62 11.46 -7.38
N ALA A 204 9.49 11.28 -6.70
CA ALA A 204 9.20 10.04 -5.97
C ALA A 204 9.14 8.80 -6.87
N LEU A 205 8.44 8.90 -8.01
CA LEU A 205 8.32 7.81 -8.96
C LEU A 205 9.62 7.58 -9.76
N PRO A 206 10.27 8.61 -10.37
CA PRO A 206 11.57 8.43 -11.01
C PRO A 206 12.64 7.83 -10.08
N MET A 207 12.71 8.29 -8.84
CA MET A 207 13.64 7.80 -7.83
C MET A 207 13.43 6.31 -7.56
N SER A 208 12.19 5.90 -7.32
CA SER A 208 11.84 4.52 -6.99
C SER A 208 12.10 3.56 -8.15
N LEU A 209 11.73 3.95 -9.37
CA LEU A 209 11.98 3.14 -10.55
C LEU A 209 13.45 3.04 -10.92
N GLY A 210 14.20 4.16 -10.87
CA GLY A 210 15.64 4.12 -11.12
C GLY A 210 16.39 3.22 -10.14
N MET A 211 15.90 3.13 -8.89
CA MET A 211 16.37 2.14 -7.93
C MET A 211 16.03 0.70 -8.33
N GLY A 212 14.79 0.43 -8.76
CA GLY A 212 14.37 -0.88 -9.26
C GLY A 212 15.20 -1.34 -10.46
N ILE A 213 15.45 -0.43 -11.40
CA ILE A 213 16.30 -0.63 -12.59
C ILE A 213 17.73 -1.00 -12.18
N SER A 214 18.29 -0.30 -11.19
CA SER A 214 19.59 -0.64 -10.62
C SER A 214 19.63 -2.00 -9.89
N LEU A 215 18.51 -2.47 -9.34
CA LEU A 215 18.43 -3.78 -8.70
C LEU A 215 18.35 -4.91 -9.72
N ILE A 216 17.54 -4.75 -10.77
CA ILE A 216 17.39 -5.80 -11.78
C ILE A 216 18.64 -5.94 -12.66
N GLY A 217 19.39 -4.86 -12.85
CA GLY A 217 20.60 -4.84 -13.69
C GLY A 217 20.33 -4.27 -15.09
N SER A 218 19.20 -3.60 -15.28
CA SER A 218 18.90 -2.87 -16.51
C SER A 218 19.73 -1.58 -16.59
N PRO A 219 20.07 -1.13 -17.80
CA PRO A 219 20.80 0.10 -18.00
C PRO A 219 19.92 1.34 -17.75
N ARG A 220 20.55 2.48 -17.43
CA ARG A 220 19.84 3.70 -17.00
C ARG A 220 19.01 4.34 -18.11
N GLU A 221 19.35 4.11 -19.38
CA GLU A 221 18.56 4.56 -20.52
C GLU A 221 17.13 4.02 -20.53
N ASP A 222 16.88 2.88 -19.88
CA ASP A 222 15.54 2.30 -19.75
C ASP A 222 14.64 3.10 -18.79
N ASN A 223 15.20 3.98 -17.95
CA ASN A 223 14.46 4.72 -16.91
C ASN A 223 13.22 5.44 -17.46
N ALA A 224 13.35 6.17 -18.57
CA ALA A 224 12.26 6.99 -19.09
C ALA A 224 11.08 6.13 -19.56
N ALA A 225 11.36 5.05 -20.31
CA ALA A 225 10.35 4.13 -20.81
C ALA A 225 9.66 3.39 -19.65
N LEU A 226 10.43 2.88 -18.69
CA LEU A 226 9.89 2.16 -17.54
C LEU A 226 9.09 3.06 -16.58
N VAL A 227 9.43 4.35 -16.47
CA VAL A 227 8.59 5.34 -15.75
C VAL A 227 7.27 5.58 -16.45
N GLU A 228 7.27 5.68 -17.78
CA GLU A 228 6.06 5.86 -18.56
C GLU A 228 5.14 4.62 -18.47
N HIS A 229 5.69 3.42 -18.70
CA HIS A 229 4.92 2.18 -18.59
C HIS A 229 4.36 2.00 -17.17
N MET A 230 5.17 2.27 -16.14
CA MET A 230 4.72 2.13 -14.75
C MET A 230 3.58 3.11 -14.43
N TRP A 231 3.64 4.36 -14.92
CA TRP A 231 2.55 5.31 -14.72
C TRP A 231 1.22 4.77 -15.24
N ARG A 232 1.22 4.20 -16.46
CA ARG A 232 0.06 3.57 -17.10
C ARG A 232 -0.38 2.29 -16.38
N ALA A 233 0.56 1.43 -16.00
CA ALA A 233 0.31 0.17 -15.29
C ALA A 233 -0.36 0.36 -13.91
N MET A 234 -0.07 1.49 -13.25
CA MET A 234 -0.57 1.81 -11.92
C MET A 234 -2.00 2.34 -11.88
N GLU A 235 -2.58 2.75 -13.01
CA GLU A 235 -3.90 3.35 -13.07
C GLU A 235 -5.00 2.34 -12.69
N ARG A 236 -5.97 2.76 -11.88
CA ARG A 236 -7.22 2.02 -11.61
C ARG A 236 -8.38 2.99 -11.60
N THR A 237 -9.59 2.46 -11.78
CA THR A 237 -10.82 3.26 -11.74
C THR A 237 -11.58 3.05 -10.44
N VAL A 238 -12.02 4.14 -9.79
CA VAL A 238 -12.81 4.10 -8.55
C VAL A 238 -14.03 3.20 -8.73
N GLY A 239 -14.22 2.26 -7.80
CA GLY A 239 -15.36 1.33 -7.79
C GLY A 239 -15.39 0.32 -8.94
N LYS A 240 -14.37 0.24 -9.81
CA LYS A 240 -14.27 -0.80 -10.83
C LYS A 240 -13.15 -1.79 -10.50
N TYR A 241 -13.44 -3.04 -10.82
CA TYR A 241 -12.50 -4.15 -10.70
C TYR A 241 -11.75 -4.40 -11.99
N GLY A 242 -10.59 -5.05 -11.83
CA GLY A 242 -9.73 -5.46 -12.93
C GLY A 242 -8.71 -4.40 -13.31
N VAL A 243 -7.83 -4.81 -14.22
CA VAL A 243 -6.75 -3.99 -14.76
C VAL A 243 -7.30 -3.24 -15.98
N PRO A 244 -7.20 -1.89 -16.03
CA PRO A 244 -7.54 -1.16 -17.25
C PRO A 244 -6.74 -1.66 -18.45
N ALA A 245 -7.33 -1.63 -19.66
CA ALA A 245 -6.69 -2.15 -20.86
C ALA A 245 -5.32 -1.52 -21.16
N ASP A 246 -5.17 -0.22 -20.90
CA ASP A 246 -3.87 0.46 -21.07
C ASP A 246 -2.85 0.02 -20.00
N SER A 247 -3.30 -0.25 -18.77
CA SER A 247 -2.45 -0.80 -17.73
C SER A 247 -1.97 -2.22 -18.06
N GLU A 248 -2.82 -3.05 -18.67
CA GLU A 248 -2.46 -4.38 -19.15
C GLU A 248 -1.46 -4.30 -20.31
N ALA A 249 -1.69 -3.40 -21.27
CA ALA A 249 -0.76 -3.14 -22.37
C ALA A 249 0.63 -2.69 -21.87
N ALA A 250 0.67 -1.74 -20.92
CA ALA A 250 1.92 -1.25 -20.34
C ALA A 250 2.70 -2.34 -19.57
N ASN A 251 2.00 -3.28 -18.93
CA ASN A 251 2.63 -4.45 -18.32
C ASN A 251 3.29 -5.34 -19.39
N GLY A 252 2.59 -5.61 -20.51
CA GLY A 252 3.14 -6.37 -21.62
C GLY A 252 4.37 -5.71 -22.26
N GLU A 253 4.32 -4.39 -22.49
CA GLU A 253 5.46 -3.60 -22.98
C GLU A 253 6.68 -3.68 -22.03
N THR A 254 6.42 -3.71 -20.72
CA THR A 254 7.46 -3.90 -19.70
C THR A 254 8.04 -5.30 -19.72
N GLU A 255 7.21 -6.33 -19.90
CA GLU A 255 7.66 -7.72 -20.04
C GLU A 255 8.54 -7.93 -21.27
N GLU A 256 8.18 -7.35 -22.41
CA GLU A 256 8.98 -7.39 -23.64
C GLU A 256 10.38 -6.79 -23.42
N LEU A 257 10.45 -5.62 -22.77
CA LEU A 257 11.72 -4.97 -22.44
C LEU A 257 12.55 -5.80 -21.44
N ILE A 258 11.91 -6.37 -20.42
CA ILE A 258 12.57 -7.27 -19.47
C ILE A 258 13.16 -8.47 -20.21
N ALA A 259 12.38 -9.13 -21.07
CA ALA A 259 12.82 -10.30 -21.83
C ALA A 259 14.02 -9.95 -22.75
N GLU A 260 13.99 -8.79 -23.41
CA GLU A 260 15.12 -8.29 -24.22
C GLU A 260 16.39 -8.13 -23.35
N ARG A 261 16.27 -7.48 -22.20
CA ARG A 261 17.41 -7.23 -21.29
C ARG A 261 17.92 -8.53 -20.67
N PHE A 262 17.04 -9.45 -20.34
CA PHE A 262 17.38 -10.77 -19.83
C PHE A 262 18.15 -11.59 -20.87
N ALA A 263 17.69 -11.59 -22.13
CA ALA A 263 18.37 -12.26 -23.24
C ALA A 263 19.75 -11.64 -23.52
N ALA A 264 19.87 -10.32 -23.51
CA ALA A 264 21.15 -9.63 -23.65
C ALA A 264 22.12 -10.02 -22.52
N ARG A 265 21.65 -10.00 -21.27
CA ARG A 265 22.47 -10.39 -20.12
C ARG A 265 22.92 -11.85 -20.16
N ARG A 266 22.05 -12.75 -20.64
CA ARG A 266 22.41 -14.16 -20.88
C ARG A 266 23.54 -14.27 -21.90
N ALA A 267 23.41 -13.61 -23.04
CA ALA A 267 24.41 -13.63 -24.10
C ALA A 267 25.78 -13.08 -23.62
N GLU A 268 25.77 -12.03 -22.81
CA GLU A 268 27.00 -11.50 -22.18
C GLU A 268 27.70 -12.56 -21.33
N ILE A 269 26.98 -13.21 -20.40
CA ILE A 269 27.53 -14.23 -19.52
C ILE A 269 28.06 -15.43 -20.33
N GLU A 270 27.31 -15.88 -21.34
CA GLU A 270 27.72 -16.97 -22.23
C GLU A 270 28.98 -16.62 -23.07
N SER A 271 29.16 -15.34 -23.41
CA SER A 271 30.37 -14.83 -24.08
C SER A 271 31.58 -14.65 -23.16
N GLY A 272 31.43 -14.92 -21.85
CA GLY A 272 32.49 -14.84 -20.86
C GLY A 272 32.56 -13.53 -20.08
N ALA A 273 31.50 -12.71 -20.10
CA ALA A 273 31.41 -11.52 -19.26
C ALA A 273 31.38 -11.87 -17.76
N ASP A 274 31.69 -10.86 -16.93
CA ASP A 274 31.64 -11.03 -15.48
C ASP A 274 30.20 -11.34 -15.01
N SER A 275 30.07 -12.42 -14.25
CA SER A 275 28.83 -12.89 -13.61
C SER A 275 28.88 -12.72 -12.09
N SER A 276 29.85 -11.97 -11.55
CA SER A 276 29.96 -11.71 -10.12
C SER A 276 28.91 -10.73 -9.57
N SER A 277 28.24 -9.99 -10.46
CA SER A 277 27.25 -8.97 -10.12
C SER A 277 26.10 -9.52 -9.29
N SER A 278 25.61 -8.70 -8.36
CA SER A 278 24.50 -9.00 -7.47
C SER A 278 23.13 -8.61 -8.04
N ASP A 279 23.05 -8.06 -9.25
CA ASP A 279 21.78 -7.72 -9.91
C ASP A 279 20.87 -8.93 -10.14
N ALA A 280 19.56 -8.68 -10.22
CA ALA A 280 18.57 -9.75 -10.29
C ALA A 280 18.73 -10.59 -11.56
N TYR A 281 18.92 -10.00 -12.75
CA TYR A 281 19.10 -10.76 -13.99
C TYR A 281 20.26 -11.76 -13.88
N THR A 282 21.41 -11.32 -13.39
CA THR A 282 22.58 -12.17 -13.18
C THR A 282 22.28 -13.27 -12.16
N GLN A 283 21.71 -12.92 -11.01
CA GLN A 283 21.43 -13.90 -9.95
C GLN A 283 20.38 -14.95 -10.37
N ILE A 284 19.35 -14.54 -11.12
CA ILE A 284 18.31 -15.43 -11.66
C ILE A 284 18.92 -16.39 -12.70
N LEU A 285 19.74 -15.89 -13.64
CA LEU A 285 20.45 -16.73 -14.62
C LEU A 285 21.35 -17.79 -13.95
N LEU A 286 22.12 -17.38 -12.93
CA LEU A 286 22.98 -18.30 -12.18
C LEU A 286 22.18 -19.33 -11.37
N ALA A 287 21.00 -18.98 -10.90
CA ALA A 287 20.11 -19.90 -10.21
C ALA A 287 19.44 -20.87 -11.19
N SER A 288 19.09 -20.41 -12.40
CA SER A 288 18.57 -21.23 -13.48
C SER A 288 19.54 -22.32 -13.92
N GLN A 289 20.82 -21.99 -14.09
CA GLN A 289 21.89 -22.96 -14.39
C GLN A 289 22.02 -24.09 -13.35
N LYS A 290 21.54 -23.86 -12.12
CA LYS A 290 21.52 -24.83 -11.02
C LYS A 290 20.17 -25.56 -10.86
N GLY A 291 19.25 -25.37 -11.81
CA GLY A 291 17.89 -25.89 -11.77
C GLY A 291 17.05 -25.33 -10.62
N LYS A 292 17.41 -24.14 -10.10
CA LYS A 292 16.71 -23.51 -8.97
C LYS A 292 15.64 -22.53 -9.42
N VAL A 293 15.72 -22.01 -10.64
CA VAL A 293 14.70 -21.19 -11.30
C VAL A 293 14.43 -21.84 -12.67
N TYR A 294 13.17 -22.02 -13.04
CA TYR A 294 12.82 -22.56 -14.35
C TYR A 294 12.85 -21.48 -15.42
N ASP A 295 12.99 -21.85 -16.69
CA ASP A 295 13.02 -20.89 -17.79
C ASP A 295 11.76 -20.02 -17.87
N SER A 296 10.59 -20.59 -17.59
CA SER A 296 9.32 -19.85 -17.54
C SER A 296 9.22 -18.86 -16.37
N GLU A 297 10.02 -19.01 -15.32
CA GLU A 297 9.96 -18.18 -14.12
C GLU A 297 10.89 -16.96 -14.15
N GLN A 298 11.79 -16.87 -15.13
CA GLN A 298 12.89 -15.91 -15.11
C GLN A 298 12.40 -14.47 -15.29
N ASP A 299 11.57 -14.25 -16.30
CA ASP A 299 11.07 -12.93 -16.65
C ASP A 299 10.11 -12.41 -15.58
N GLY A 300 9.16 -13.24 -15.11
CA GLY A 300 8.23 -12.83 -14.06
C GLY A 300 8.89 -12.59 -12.71
N LEU A 301 9.95 -13.33 -12.35
CA LEU A 301 10.72 -13.03 -11.14
C LEU A 301 11.47 -11.69 -11.26
N ALA A 302 12.01 -11.36 -12.44
CA ALA A 302 12.65 -10.07 -12.66
C ALA A 302 11.64 -8.91 -12.70
N HIS A 303 10.50 -9.12 -13.34
CA HIS A 303 9.37 -8.17 -13.36
C HIS A 303 8.89 -7.89 -11.95
N LEU A 304 8.74 -8.91 -11.11
CA LEU A 304 8.39 -8.72 -9.71
C LEU A 304 9.41 -7.83 -8.97
N VAL A 305 10.71 -8.02 -9.18
CA VAL A 305 11.74 -7.17 -8.54
C VAL A 305 11.58 -5.71 -8.96
N LEU A 306 11.31 -5.44 -10.24
CA LEU A 306 11.09 -4.09 -10.76
C LEU A 306 9.78 -3.49 -10.22
N SER A 307 8.66 -4.18 -10.39
CA SER A 307 7.34 -3.72 -9.98
C SER A 307 7.27 -3.46 -8.46
N ALA A 308 7.78 -4.38 -7.64
CA ALA A 308 7.81 -4.21 -6.18
C ALA A 308 8.73 -3.06 -5.71
N ALA A 309 9.70 -2.64 -6.53
CA ALA A 309 10.57 -1.50 -6.25
C ALA A 309 9.95 -0.15 -6.70
N SER A 310 8.76 -0.17 -7.29
CA SER A 310 8.17 1.00 -7.93
C SER A 310 7.20 1.75 -7.02
N ASP A 311 5.98 1.23 -6.83
CA ASP A 311 4.88 2.04 -6.31
C ASP A 311 4.89 2.22 -4.79
N ALA A 312 5.14 1.17 -4.01
CA ALA A 312 5.20 1.25 -2.55
C ALA A 312 6.39 2.11 -2.07
N PRO A 313 7.60 2.03 -2.66
CA PRO A 313 8.67 2.98 -2.37
C PRO A 313 8.32 4.43 -2.76
N ALA A 314 7.71 4.66 -3.93
CA ALA A 314 7.27 6.00 -4.32
C ALA A 314 6.21 6.58 -3.37
N ALA A 315 5.31 5.73 -2.89
CA ALA A 315 4.34 6.07 -1.85
C ALA A 315 5.03 6.45 -0.53
N LEU A 316 6.09 5.75 -0.11
CA LEU A 316 6.88 6.14 1.07
C LEU A 316 7.51 7.54 0.89
N LEU A 317 8.16 7.78 -0.25
CA LEU A 317 8.83 9.06 -0.51
C LEU A 317 7.85 10.23 -0.55
N SER A 318 6.68 10.05 -1.18
CA SER A 318 5.63 11.07 -1.19
C SER A 318 4.96 11.25 0.19
N ASN A 319 4.73 10.17 0.95
CA ASN A 319 4.22 10.24 2.31
C ASN A 319 5.18 10.95 3.27
N ILE A 320 6.50 10.84 3.07
CA ILE A 320 7.51 11.62 3.82
C ILE A 320 7.26 13.13 3.65
N VAL A 321 7.10 13.60 2.42
CA VAL A 321 6.82 15.03 2.15
C VAL A 321 5.49 15.45 2.76
N TYR A 322 4.47 14.61 2.64
CA TYR A 322 3.17 14.85 3.29
C TYR A 322 3.28 14.99 4.82
N VAL A 323 4.09 14.17 5.48
CA VAL A 323 4.33 14.29 6.93
C VAL A 323 5.13 15.56 7.27
N LEU A 324 6.18 15.88 6.50
CA LEU A 324 6.98 17.09 6.71
C LEU A 324 6.19 18.39 6.49
N ASP A 325 5.20 18.36 5.61
CA ASP A 325 4.26 19.46 5.39
C ASP A 325 3.24 19.56 6.54
N LYS A 326 2.64 18.42 6.92
CA LYS A 326 1.70 18.33 8.05
C LYS A 326 2.31 18.80 9.37
N PHE A 327 3.61 18.55 9.57
CA PHE A 327 4.36 18.93 10.77
C PHE A 327 5.57 19.80 10.39
N PRO A 328 5.36 21.08 10.06
CA PRO A 328 6.36 21.93 9.41
C PRO A 328 7.66 22.10 10.20
N LYS A 329 7.57 22.06 11.54
CA LYS A 329 8.71 22.17 12.47
C LYS A 329 9.70 20.99 12.35
N LEU A 330 9.27 19.84 11.79
CA LEU A 330 10.12 18.66 11.64
C LEU A 330 11.32 18.92 10.71
N GLN A 331 11.17 19.76 9.69
CA GLN A 331 12.28 20.04 8.77
C GLN A 331 13.44 20.73 9.50
N GLY A 332 13.16 21.76 10.31
CA GLY A 332 14.16 22.39 11.16
C GLY A 332 14.77 21.42 12.19
N TYR A 333 13.92 20.67 12.89
CA TYR A 333 14.37 19.70 13.89
C TYR A 333 15.28 18.61 13.31
N LEU A 334 14.94 18.03 12.16
CA LEU A 334 15.73 16.99 11.51
C LEU A 334 17.04 17.53 10.91
N ARG A 335 17.11 18.81 10.52
CA ARG A 335 18.37 19.47 10.15
C ARG A 335 19.32 19.58 11.35
N GLU A 336 18.79 19.95 12.51
CA GLU A 336 19.56 20.06 13.76
C GLU A 336 19.93 18.70 14.36
N HIS A 337 19.09 17.68 14.11
CA HIS A 337 19.23 16.33 14.65
C HIS A 337 19.14 15.25 13.55
N PRO A 338 20.14 15.18 12.63
CA PRO A 338 20.12 14.22 11.54
C PRO A 338 20.15 12.75 12.01
N ASP A 339 20.61 12.48 13.24
CA ASP A 339 20.54 11.15 13.87
C ASP A 339 19.10 10.66 14.07
N LYS A 340 18.10 11.55 13.99
CA LYS A 340 16.67 11.23 14.11
C LYS A 340 15.99 10.86 12.81
N ILE A 341 16.64 11.05 11.66
CA ILE A 341 16.07 10.69 10.34
C ILE A 341 15.63 9.23 10.28
N PRO A 342 16.40 8.22 10.76
CA PRO A 342 15.94 6.84 10.78
C PRO A 342 14.65 6.63 11.59
N ALA A 343 14.54 7.28 12.76
CA ALA A 343 13.35 7.18 13.61
C ALA A 343 12.13 7.85 12.97
N PHE A 344 12.34 9.00 12.31
CA PHE A 344 11.31 9.67 11.51
C PHE A 344 10.79 8.78 10.36
N ILE A 345 11.68 8.05 9.68
CA ILE A 345 11.30 7.13 8.61
C ILE A 345 10.49 5.94 9.16
N GLU A 346 10.90 5.32 10.27
CA GLU A 346 10.13 4.24 10.88
C GLU A 346 8.74 4.71 11.34
N GLU A 347 8.65 5.88 11.96
CA GLU A 347 7.35 6.44 12.36
C GLU A 347 6.51 6.85 11.14
N THR A 348 7.10 7.30 10.04
CA THR A 348 6.38 7.55 8.77
C THR A 348 5.84 6.25 8.17
N LEU A 349 6.66 5.19 8.14
CA LEU A 349 6.24 3.86 7.68
C LEU A 349 5.08 3.31 8.49
N ARG A 350 5.04 3.56 9.81
CA ARG A 350 3.90 3.21 10.67
C ARG A 350 2.70 4.12 10.36
N TYR A 351 2.91 5.42 10.46
CA TYR A 351 1.85 6.43 10.43
C TYR A 351 1.16 6.48 9.07
N GLU A 352 1.90 6.70 7.98
CA GLU A 352 1.40 6.74 6.60
C GLU A 352 1.87 5.48 5.85
N THR A 353 1.39 4.32 6.31
CA THR A 353 1.79 3.00 5.79
C THR A 353 1.65 2.92 4.26
N PRO A 354 2.75 2.71 3.49
CA PRO A 354 2.65 2.68 2.02
C PRO A 354 1.84 1.48 1.50
N GLY A 355 2.11 0.27 1.98
CA GLY A 355 1.31 -0.93 1.71
C GLY A 355 0.21 -1.11 2.75
N GLN A 356 -1.04 -0.80 2.39
CA GLN A 356 -2.18 -0.81 3.30
C GLN A 356 -2.65 -2.22 3.65
N ASN A 357 -2.55 -3.17 2.72
CA ASN A 357 -2.99 -4.53 2.94
C ASN A 357 -2.29 -5.54 2.03
N LEU A 358 -2.37 -6.80 2.46
CA LEU A 358 -1.97 -7.99 1.71
C LEU A 358 -3.06 -9.04 1.85
N SER A 359 -3.30 -9.81 0.80
CA SER A 359 -4.26 -10.92 0.84
C SER A 359 -3.58 -12.28 0.96
N ARG A 360 -4.37 -13.27 1.39
CA ARG A 360 -4.05 -14.71 1.45
C ARG A 360 -5.29 -15.51 1.08
N GLN A 361 -5.10 -16.77 0.72
CA GLN A 361 -6.17 -17.74 0.54
C GLN A 361 -6.13 -18.78 1.66
N THR A 362 -7.27 -19.10 2.28
CA THR A 362 -7.35 -20.24 3.21
C THR A 362 -7.29 -21.57 2.46
N ASN A 363 -6.55 -22.55 2.97
CA ASN A 363 -6.53 -23.92 2.42
C ASN A 363 -7.41 -24.91 3.21
N ALA A 364 -7.94 -24.47 4.35
CA ALA A 364 -8.82 -25.20 5.23
C ALA A 364 -9.65 -24.18 6.01
N GLU A 365 -10.69 -24.65 6.71
CA GLU A 365 -11.38 -23.82 7.68
C GLU A 365 -10.42 -23.38 8.80
N ILE A 366 -10.42 -22.08 9.11
CA ILE A 366 -9.60 -21.51 10.19
C ILE A 366 -10.43 -20.55 11.04
N VAL A 367 -9.97 -20.31 12.27
CA VAL A 367 -10.58 -19.31 13.16
C VAL A 367 -9.63 -18.14 13.34
N ILE A 368 -10.08 -16.93 13.02
CA ILE A 368 -9.36 -15.67 13.27
C ILE A 368 -10.28 -14.76 14.07
N GLY A 369 -9.79 -14.17 15.16
CA GLY A 369 -10.57 -13.21 15.95
C GLY A 369 -11.93 -13.74 16.45
N GLY A 370 -12.07 -15.07 16.61
CA GLY A 370 -13.33 -15.73 16.98
C GLY A 370 -14.31 -15.99 15.84
N VAL A 371 -13.97 -15.61 14.60
CA VAL A 371 -14.77 -15.86 13.40
C VAL A 371 -14.21 -17.06 12.64
N THR A 372 -15.08 -18.02 12.32
CA THR A 372 -14.77 -19.14 11.44
C THR A 372 -14.76 -18.68 9.99
N ILE A 373 -13.62 -18.84 9.32
CA ILE A 373 -13.41 -18.53 7.92
C ILE A 373 -13.33 -19.86 7.16
N PRO A 374 -14.20 -20.11 6.17
CA PRO A 374 -14.20 -21.34 5.38
C PRO A 374 -12.87 -21.57 4.64
N ALA A 375 -12.64 -22.80 4.20
CA ALA A 375 -11.63 -23.09 3.18
C ALA A 375 -11.90 -22.30 1.90
N ASP A 376 -10.87 -22.11 1.08
CA ASP A 376 -10.95 -21.42 -0.21
C ASP A 376 -11.55 -19.99 -0.12
N SER A 377 -11.33 -19.32 1.00
CA SER A 377 -11.72 -17.93 1.24
C SER A 377 -10.55 -16.97 1.07
N ARG A 378 -10.80 -15.82 0.47
CA ARG A 378 -9.84 -14.71 0.37
C ARG A 378 -9.86 -13.89 1.65
N VAL A 379 -8.70 -13.74 2.29
CA VAL A 379 -8.53 -13.00 3.55
C VAL A 379 -7.55 -11.84 3.34
N VAL A 380 -7.98 -10.63 3.66
CA VAL A 380 -7.21 -9.38 3.52
C VAL A 380 -6.75 -8.90 4.89
N PHE A 381 -5.45 -8.75 5.06
CA PHE A 381 -4.83 -8.30 6.30
C PHE A 381 -4.44 -6.82 6.20
N LEU A 382 -5.10 -5.96 6.99
CA LEU A 382 -4.91 -4.51 6.94
C LEU A 382 -3.68 -4.06 7.73
N GLN A 383 -2.51 -4.10 7.10
CA GLN A 383 -1.24 -3.58 7.67
C GLN A 383 -1.38 -2.12 8.13
N GLY A 384 -2.07 -1.28 7.36
CA GLY A 384 -2.31 0.12 7.73
C GLY A 384 -3.17 0.27 8.99
N SER A 385 -4.14 -0.63 9.20
CA SER A 385 -4.94 -0.68 10.43
C SER A 385 -4.13 -1.20 11.61
N ALA A 386 -3.35 -2.27 11.41
CA ALA A 386 -2.48 -2.85 12.43
C ALA A 386 -1.47 -1.81 12.96
N ASN A 387 -0.88 -1.01 12.07
CA ASN A 387 0.02 0.08 12.43
C ASN A 387 -0.65 1.25 13.17
N ARG A 388 -1.98 1.26 13.25
CA ARG A 388 -2.79 2.23 14.01
C ARG A 388 -3.56 1.60 15.17
N ASP A 389 -3.28 0.35 15.55
CA ASP A 389 -4.00 -0.33 16.62
C ASP A 389 -3.59 0.18 18.01
N GLU A 390 -4.53 0.84 18.69
CA GLU A 390 -4.40 1.40 20.04
C GLU A 390 -4.01 0.36 21.09
N ARG A 391 -4.31 -0.92 20.84
CA ARG A 391 -3.98 -2.05 21.74
C ARG A 391 -2.48 -2.31 21.80
N VAL A 392 -1.74 -1.88 20.77
CA VAL A 392 -0.29 -2.11 20.62
C VAL A 392 0.49 -0.79 20.61
N TYR A 393 -0.07 0.24 20.00
CA TYR A 393 0.50 1.57 19.90
C TYR A 393 -0.33 2.56 20.73
N PRO A 394 0.12 2.99 21.91
CA PRO A 394 -0.52 4.09 22.62
C PRO A 394 -0.54 5.35 21.75
N ASN A 395 -1.69 6.04 21.71
CA ASN A 395 -1.94 7.21 20.87
C ASN A 395 -1.46 7.00 19.41
N PRO A 396 -2.04 6.03 18.67
CA PRO A 396 -1.53 5.63 17.36
C PRO A 396 -1.68 6.71 16.29
N ASP A 397 -2.61 7.64 16.47
CA ASP A 397 -2.87 8.75 15.55
C ASP A 397 -2.01 9.98 15.80
N VAL A 398 -1.17 9.93 16.84
CA VAL A 398 -0.10 10.91 17.08
C VAL A 398 1.17 10.44 16.39
N PHE A 399 1.79 11.36 15.62
CA PHE A 399 3.09 11.15 15.00
C PHE A 399 4.20 11.39 16.03
N ASP A 400 4.90 10.34 16.42
CA ASP A 400 5.90 10.37 17.48
C ASP A 400 7.24 9.76 17.02
N ILE A 401 8.23 10.63 16.75
CA ILE A 401 9.59 10.22 16.37
C ILE A 401 10.32 9.54 17.55
N GLY A 402 9.86 9.77 18.79
CA GLY A 402 10.39 9.11 19.98
C GLY A 402 9.85 7.70 20.18
N ARG A 403 8.93 7.21 19.33
CA ARG A 403 8.31 5.90 19.48
C ARG A 403 9.36 4.79 19.36
N GLU A 404 9.44 3.97 20.40
CA GLU A 404 10.31 2.78 20.40
C GLU A 404 9.62 1.59 19.73
N PHE A 405 10.25 1.04 18.71
CA PHE A 405 9.81 -0.17 18.03
C PHE A 405 10.55 -1.38 18.61
N THR A 406 9.80 -2.28 19.24
CA THR A 406 10.27 -3.51 19.86
C THR A 406 9.67 -4.72 19.14
N PRO A 407 10.10 -5.96 19.42
CA PRO A 407 9.45 -7.15 18.87
C PRO A 407 7.94 -7.26 19.14
N LYS A 408 7.42 -6.58 20.16
CA LYS A 408 5.98 -6.59 20.52
C LYS A 408 5.14 -5.62 19.69
N ASN A 409 5.75 -4.56 19.14
CA ASN A 409 5.09 -3.48 18.41
C ASN A 409 5.91 -3.11 17.16
N ARG A 410 6.28 -4.13 16.37
CA ARG A 410 7.00 -3.95 15.11
C ARG A 410 6.05 -3.35 14.08
N ILE A 411 6.53 -2.45 13.26
CA ILE A 411 5.74 -1.94 12.14
C ILE A 411 5.39 -3.08 11.17
N MET A 412 4.14 -3.11 10.72
CA MET A 412 3.63 -4.10 9.78
C MET A 412 3.87 -3.70 8.31
N SER A 413 4.48 -2.54 8.05
CA SER A 413 4.65 -1.95 6.71
C SER A 413 5.49 -2.81 5.76
N PHE A 414 6.23 -3.79 6.29
CA PHE A 414 7.06 -4.73 5.52
C PHE A 414 6.55 -6.18 5.60
N GLY A 415 5.33 -6.40 6.11
CA GLY A 415 4.77 -7.72 6.34
C GLY A 415 5.49 -8.50 7.46
N GLU A 416 5.19 -9.79 7.55
CA GLU A 416 5.77 -10.72 8.52
C GLU A 416 5.94 -12.10 7.86
N GLY A 417 6.65 -13.02 8.53
CA GLY A 417 6.77 -14.41 8.09
C GLY A 417 7.69 -14.60 6.88
N ILE A 418 7.47 -15.68 6.13
CA ILE A 418 8.31 -16.06 4.98
C ILE A 418 8.29 -14.99 3.86
N HIS A 419 7.22 -14.20 3.78
CA HIS A 419 7.02 -13.13 2.81
C HIS A 419 7.47 -11.75 3.32
N ALA A 420 8.10 -11.64 4.50
CA ALA A 420 8.66 -10.38 4.98
C ALA A 420 9.53 -9.72 3.88
N CYS A 421 9.32 -8.41 3.68
CA CYS A 421 9.84 -7.69 2.52
C CYS A 421 11.37 -7.74 2.42
N MET A 422 11.88 -8.28 1.31
CA MET A 422 13.33 -8.32 1.03
C MET A 422 13.90 -6.93 0.72
N GLY A 423 13.09 -6.05 0.13
CA GLY A 423 13.48 -4.68 -0.21
C GLY A 423 13.51 -3.71 0.97
N ALA A 424 13.14 -4.14 2.18
CA ALA A 424 13.01 -3.26 3.34
C ALA A 424 14.29 -2.47 3.69
N PRO A 425 15.52 -3.02 3.61
CA PRO A 425 16.75 -2.25 3.79
C PRO A 425 16.94 -1.17 2.71
N PHE A 426 16.55 -1.47 1.46
CA PHE A 426 16.76 -0.53 0.35
C PHE A 426 15.75 0.61 0.37
N ALA A 427 14.48 0.32 0.69
CA ALA A 427 13.46 1.35 0.90
C ALA A 427 13.87 2.32 2.01
N ARG A 428 14.42 1.82 3.13
CA ARG A 428 14.97 2.66 4.22
C ARG A 428 16.16 3.49 3.76
N LEU A 429 17.09 2.90 3.01
CA LEU A 429 18.25 3.62 2.48
C LEU A 429 17.82 4.78 1.59
N ALA A 430 16.88 4.54 0.67
CA ALA A 430 16.36 5.56 -0.23
C ALA A 430 15.62 6.66 0.52
N ALA A 431 14.72 6.31 1.42
CA ALA A 431 14.03 7.28 2.28
C ALA A 431 15.02 8.13 3.08
N LYS A 432 16.07 7.52 3.65
CA LYS A 432 17.14 8.24 4.37
C LYS A 432 17.84 9.23 3.45
N VAL A 433 18.31 8.77 2.29
CA VAL A 433 18.98 9.62 1.31
C VAL A 433 18.07 10.77 0.87
N THR A 434 16.81 10.49 0.54
CA THR A 434 15.84 11.51 0.15
C THR A 434 15.65 12.57 1.24
N VAL A 435 15.44 12.17 2.49
CA VAL A 435 15.27 13.12 3.60
C VAL A 435 16.55 13.93 3.81
N GLU A 436 17.72 13.29 3.82
CA GLU A 436 19.00 13.99 3.98
C GLU A 436 19.26 15.02 2.87
N GLU A 437 18.97 14.70 1.61
CA GLU A 437 19.17 15.63 0.50
C GLU A 437 18.10 16.73 0.45
N LEU A 438 16.84 16.42 0.77
CA LEU A 438 15.78 17.44 0.91
C LEU A 438 16.13 18.47 1.99
N LEU A 439 16.60 18.02 3.15
CA LEU A 439 16.89 18.88 4.29
C LEU A 439 18.11 19.78 4.10
N LYS A 440 18.97 19.53 3.10
CA LYS A 440 20.04 20.47 2.71
C LYS A 440 19.51 21.70 2.00
N GLY A 441 18.32 21.60 1.39
CA GLY A 441 17.66 22.66 0.67
C GLY A 441 16.71 23.50 1.53
N PRO A 442 16.01 24.45 0.87
CA PRO A 442 14.87 25.17 1.44
C PRO A 442 13.80 24.23 2.00
N ASP A 443 12.87 24.77 2.80
CA ASP A 443 11.72 24.00 3.26
C ASP A 443 10.83 23.60 2.09
N ILE A 444 10.40 22.35 2.05
CA ILE A 444 9.38 21.88 1.11
C ILE A 444 7.99 22.07 1.72
N ARG A 445 7.05 22.58 0.92
CA ARG A 445 5.63 22.74 1.29
C ARG A 445 4.74 22.20 0.19
N ILE A 446 3.63 21.58 0.58
CA ILE A 446 2.61 21.17 -0.38
C ILE A 446 1.77 22.39 -0.73
N VAL A 447 1.61 22.62 -2.03
CA VAL A 447 0.74 23.66 -2.60
C VAL A 447 -0.36 23.03 -3.42
N GLY A 448 -1.51 23.69 -3.51
CA GLY A 448 -2.65 23.16 -4.25
C GLY A 448 -3.29 21.93 -3.61
N GLN A 449 -3.86 21.05 -4.43
CA GLN A 449 -4.59 19.86 -3.98
C GLN A 449 -3.78 18.60 -4.29
N PRO A 450 -3.30 17.87 -3.25
CA PRO A 450 -2.75 16.54 -3.42
C PRO A 450 -3.81 15.55 -3.88
N GLU A 451 -3.42 14.59 -4.71
CA GLU A 451 -4.30 13.54 -5.19
C GLU A 451 -3.65 12.18 -4.90
N ARG A 452 -4.41 11.26 -4.32
CA ARG A 452 -3.94 9.89 -4.08
C ARG A 452 -4.20 8.99 -5.27
N TRP A 453 -3.32 8.01 -5.41
CA TRP A 453 -3.60 6.89 -6.31
C TRP A 453 -4.87 6.17 -5.87
N VAL A 454 -5.77 5.93 -6.83
CA VAL A 454 -6.87 4.99 -6.65
C VAL A 454 -6.26 3.60 -6.76
N LYS A 455 -5.99 2.96 -5.62
CA LYS A 455 -5.32 1.66 -5.58
C LYS A 455 -5.82 0.83 -4.41
N GLN A 456 -5.84 -0.49 -4.61
CA GLN A 456 -6.31 -1.44 -3.60
C GLN A 456 -5.30 -1.69 -2.47
N MET A 457 -4.00 -1.74 -2.78
CA MET A 457 -2.96 -2.16 -1.84
C MET A 457 -2.02 -1.03 -1.43
N VAL A 458 -1.71 -0.11 -2.33
CA VAL A 458 -0.69 0.93 -2.10
C VAL A 458 -1.36 2.29 -1.93
N ARG A 459 -0.97 3.02 -0.88
CA ARG A 459 -1.46 4.35 -0.57
C ARG A 459 -0.34 5.38 -0.62
N GLY A 460 -0.28 6.07 -1.74
CA GLY A 460 0.62 7.19 -2.02
C GLY A 460 -0.07 8.24 -2.89
N PHE A 461 0.68 9.24 -3.34
CA PHE A 461 0.14 10.34 -4.13
C PHE A 461 0.38 10.13 -5.63
N SER A 462 -0.65 10.28 -6.46
CA SER A 462 -0.53 10.43 -7.92
C SER A 462 -0.12 11.85 -8.30
N LYS A 463 -0.40 12.82 -7.43
CA LYS A 463 0.01 14.20 -7.57
C LYS A 463 0.24 14.81 -6.19
N LEU A 464 1.41 15.40 -6.01
CA LEU A 464 1.83 16.08 -4.80
C LEU A 464 2.51 17.39 -5.20
N PRO A 465 1.73 18.45 -5.49
CA PRO A 465 2.30 19.71 -5.92
C PRO A 465 3.01 20.36 -4.73
N VAL A 466 4.23 20.82 -4.95
CA VAL A 466 5.11 21.38 -3.93
C VAL A 466 5.76 22.67 -4.39
N GLU A 467 6.15 23.48 -3.43
CA GLU A 467 7.06 24.60 -3.61
C GLU A 467 8.20 24.55 -2.58
N PHE A 468 9.29 25.22 -2.91
CA PHE A 468 10.46 25.34 -2.05
C PHE A 468 10.51 26.76 -1.46
N ALA A 469 10.29 26.86 -0.15
CA ALA A 469 10.27 28.12 0.59
C ALA A 469 11.54 28.31 1.42
N GLU A 470 12.09 29.53 1.42
CA GLU A 470 13.20 29.87 2.32
C GLU A 470 12.83 29.56 3.78
N PRO A 471 13.73 28.94 4.57
CA PRO A 471 13.46 28.58 5.96
C PRO A 471 12.95 29.79 6.76
N GLY A 472 11.72 29.70 7.30
CA GLY A 472 11.13 30.73 8.15
C GLY A 472 10.34 31.84 7.43
N ARG A 473 10.20 31.82 6.10
CA ARG A 473 9.18 32.62 5.40
C ARG A 473 7.91 31.78 5.25
N GLY A 474 6.93 32.04 6.12
CA GLY A 474 5.59 31.49 5.95
C GLY A 474 5.05 31.85 4.57
N VAL A 475 4.60 30.84 3.85
CA VAL A 475 3.91 30.99 2.56
C VAL A 475 2.64 31.78 2.83
N VAL A 476 2.55 32.99 2.26
CA VAL A 476 1.33 33.79 2.31
C VAL A 476 0.34 33.11 1.38
N HIS A 477 -0.62 32.36 1.93
CA HIS A 477 -1.79 31.96 1.16
C HIS A 477 -2.49 33.22 0.65
N GLN A 478 -2.40 33.48 -0.65
CA GLN A 478 -3.24 34.47 -1.28
C GLN A 478 -4.69 34.00 -1.19
N HIS A 479 -5.42 34.57 -0.23
CA HIS A 479 -6.85 34.40 -0.10
C HIS A 479 -7.54 34.85 -1.40
N PHE A 480 -8.05 33.89 -2.18
CA PHE A 480 -9.07 34.18 -3.18
C PHE A 480 -10.31 34.71 -2.46
N THR A 481 -10.57 36.01 -2.63
CA THR A 481 -11.75 36.67 -2.07
C THR A 481 -12.96 36.26 -2.89
N LEU A 482 -13.84 35.42 -2.32
CA LEU A 482 -15.15 35.13 -2.89
C LEU A 482 -15.97 36.43 -2.99
N ALA A 483 -16.31 36.81 -4.22
CA ALA A 483 -17.21 37.93 -4.51
C ALA A 483 -18.59 37.66 -3.89
N LYS A 484 -19.05 38.58 -3.04
CA LYS A 484 -20.39 38.55 -2.44
C LYS A 484 -21.46 38.55 -3.54
N MET A 485 -22.21 37.45 -3.66
CA MET A 485 -23.48 37.43 -4.39
C MET A 485 -24.52 38.26 -3.63
N HIS A 486 -25.07 39.26 -4.31
CA HIS A 486 -26.19 40.08 -3.86
C HIS A 486 -27.47 39.24 -3.81
N ASN A 487 -28.20 39.29 -2.70
CA ASN A 487 -29.51 38.65 -2.53
C ASN A 487 -30.63 39.62 -2.97
N PRO A 488 -31.39 39.37 -4.05
CA PRO A 488 -32.40 40.30 -4.53
C PRO A 488 -33.80 39.89 -4.05
N HIS A 489 -34.06 39.91 -2.75
CA HIS A 489 -35.43 39.86 -2.23
C HIS A 489 -35.54 40.66 -0.93
N SER A 490 -35.68 41.98 -1.10
CA SER A 490 -36.27 42.88 -0.11
C SER A 490 -36.97 44.04 -0.83
N ALA A 491 -38.23 43.81 -1.22
CA ALA A 491 -39.27 44.82 -1.41
C ALA A 491 -40.63 44.11 -1.41
#